data_AF-A0A1I8EQ42-F1
#
_entry.id   AF-A0A1I8EQ42-F1
#
_cell.length_a   1.000
_cell.length_b   1.000
_cell.length_c   1.000
_cell.angle_alpha   90.00
_cell.angle_beta   90.00
_cell.angle_gamma   90.00
#
_symmetry.space_group_name_H-M   'P 1'
#
loop_
_entity.id
_entity.type
_entity.pdbx_description
1 polymer ?
#
loop_
_entity_poly.entity_id
_entity_poly.type
_entity_poly.pdbx_seq_one_letter_code
_entity_poly.pdbx_strand_id
1 'polypeptide(L)'
;MVNAVVDMQSVNCSRQETNLGNEKIMFSKQKKGGNEYETKFSMKDYLRSIGLNSLSNLFAKERITLDFLAIMTHDDLKAMGTDAFGTRFRLLKNIGKCIRKSEDNAFGLE
;
A
#
# COMPACT_ATOMS: atom_id res chain seq x y z
N MET A 1 30.80 21.58 -39.24
CA MET A 1 31.17 20.36 -38.49
C MET A 1 31.92 20.86 -37.26
N VAL A 2 31.44 20.77 -36.03
CA VAL A 2 30.82 19.62 -35.35
C VAL A 2 29.83 20.11 -34.28
N ASN A 3 28.64 19.52 -34.23
CA ASN A 3 27.70 19.68 -33.12
C ASN A 3 28.19 18.81 -31.95
N ALA A 4 28.54 19.43 -30.82
CA ALA A 4 28.72 18.73 -29.56
C ALA A 4 27.40 18.76 -28.78
N VAL A 5 26.57 17.75 -29.06
CA VAL A 5 25.48 17.32 -28.18
C VAL A 5 26.10 16.41 -27.11
N VAL A 6 25.44 16.27 -25.95
CA VAL A 6 25.78 15.51 -24.72
C VAL A 6 26.43 16.38 -23.63
N ASP A 7 25.83 16.57 -22.45
CA ASP A 7 25.42 15.51 -21.53
C ASP A 7 24.18 15.90 -20.70
N MET A 8 23.13 15.09 -20.80
CA MET A 8 21.93 15.15 -19.99
C MET A 8 22.20 14.38 -18.69
N GLN A 9 22.57 15.07 -17.62
CA GLN A 9 22.57 14.45 -16.28
C GLN A 9 21.13 14.32 -15.80
N SER A 10 20.49 13.24 -16.28
CA SER A 10 19.26 12.72 -15.72
C SER A 10 19.46 12.51 -14.22
N VAL A 11 18.66 13.21 -13.43
CA VAL A 11 18.43 12.88 -12.02
C VAL A 11 18.19 11.38 -11.95
N ASN A 12 19.05 10.67 -11.22
CA ASN A 12 18.91 9.24 -10.96
C ASN A 12 17.75 9.05 -9.98
N CYS A 13 16.53 9.32 -10.44
CA CYS A 13 15.37 8.62 -9.92
C CYS A 13 15.64 7.15 -10.24
N SER A 14 15.96 6.35 -9.22
CA SER A 14 15.94 4.89 -9.30
C SER A 14 14.53 4.46 -9.68
N ARG A 15 14.25 4.51 -10.97
CA ARG A 15 13.08 3.93 -11.61
C ARG A 15 13.32 2.44 -11.50
N GLN A 16 12.94 1.88 -10.35
CA GLN A 16 12.81 0.44 -10.21
C GLN A 16 11.74 0.05 -11.22
N GLU A 17 12.17 -0.53 -12.33
CA GLU A 17 11.31 -1.22 -13.26
C GLU A 17 10.66 -2.37 -12.49
N THR A 18 9.48 -2.11 -11.93
CA THR A 18 8.59 -3.20 -11.57
C THR A 18 8.13 -3.76 -12.91
N ASN A 19 8.88 -4.76 -13.38
CA ASN A 19 8.46 -5.66 -14.43
C ASN A 19 6.99 -6.00 -14.14
N LEU A 20 6.08 -5.48 -14.97
CA LEU A 20 4.68 -5.86 -14.93
C LEU A 20 4.58 -7.23 -15.60
N GLY A 21 5.27 -8.20 -14.99
CA GLY A 21 4.99 -9.61 -15.18
C GLY A 21 3.60 -9.81 -14.63
N ASN A 22 2.68 -9.99 -15.57
CA ASN A 22 1.34 -10.54 -15.46
C ASN A 22 1.39 -11.89 -14.73
N GLU A 23 1.68 -11.82 -13.43
CA GLU A 23 1.47 -12.91 -12.52
C GLU A 23 0.02 -12.78 -12.06
N LYS A 24 -0.81 -13.70 -12.57
CA LYS A 24 -1.98 -14.13 -11.82
C LYS A 24 -1.50 -14.52 -10.42
N ILE A 25 -1.43 -13.56 -9.50
CA ILE A 25 -1.33 -13.87 -8.09
C ILE A 25 -2.72 -14.36 -7.72
N MET A 26 -2.86 -15.67 -7.90
CA MET A 26 -3.50 -16.58 -6.98
C MET A 26 -4.33 -15.84 -5.94
N PHE A 27 -5.64 -15.78 -6.19
CA PHE A 27 -6.61 -16.02 -5.12
C PHE A 27 -6.31 -17.41 -4.56
N SER A 28 -5.24 -17.55 -3.79
CA SER A 28 -5.14 -18.63 -2.83
C SER A 28 -6.22 -18.31 -1.81
N LYS A 29 -7.39 -18.93 -2.02
CA LYS A 29 -8.27 -19.31 -0.92
C LYS A 29 -7.35 -19.86 0.17
N GLN A 30 -7.09 -19.08 1.21
CA GLN A 30 -6.66 -19.64 2.47
C GLN A 30 -7.87 -20.38 3.02
N LYS A 31 -8.00 -21.64 2.58
CA LYS A 31 -8.72 -22.65 3.32
C LYS A 31 -7.70 -23.22 4.30
N LYS A 32 -7.63 -22.65 5.51
CA LYS A 32 -7.15 -23.35 6.70
C LYS A 32 -8.04 -22.92 7.86
N GLY A 33 -8.64 -23.92 8.49
CA GLY A 33 -9.87 -23.82 9.28
C GLY A 33 -9.77 -23.01 10.57
N GLY A 34 -10.95 -22.68 11.09
CA GLY A 34 -11.18 -22.12 12.40
C GLY A 34 -12.16 -20.96 12.39
N ASN A 35 -13.45 -21.30 12.56
CA ASN A 35 -14.50 -20.46 13.15
C ASN A 35 -15.12 -19.40 12.21
N GLU A 36 -16.46 -19.44 12.14
CA GLU A 36 -17.29 -18.35 11.60
C GLU A 36 -17.05 -17.06 12.44
N TYR A 37 -17.59 -15.92 11.95
CA TYR A 37 -17.59 -14.56 12.51
C TYR A 37 -16.26 -13.73 12.46
N GLU A 38 -16.36 -12.60 11.76
CA GLU A 38 -15.42 -11.46 11.69
C GLU A 38 -14.16 -11.66 10.82
N THR A 39 -14.30 -11.44 9.51
CA THR A 39 -13.15 -11.22 8.60
C THR A 39 -12.44 -9.93 8.98
N LYS A 40 -11.61 -9.97 10.01
CA LYS A 40 -10.82 -8.83 10.49
C LYS A 40 -9.86 -8.42 9.37
N PHE A 41 -10.12 -7.26 8.78
CA PHE A 41 -9.28 -6.70 7.72
C PHE A 41 -7.88 -6.45 8.26
N SER A 42 -6.86 -7.12 7.72
CA SER A 42 -5.49 -7.03 8.23
C SER A 42 -4.64 -6.00 7.47
N MET A 43 -3.56 -5.54 8.09
CA MET A 43 -2.62 -4.60 7.44
C MET A 43 -2.02 -5.15 6.13
N LYS A 44 -1.82 -6.47 6.04
CA LYS A 44 -1.34 -7.11 4.81
C LYS A 44 -2.40 -7.08 3.70
N ASP A 45 -3.67 -7.26 4.05
CA ASP A 45 -4.78 -7.20 3.11
C ASP A 45 -4.99 -5.79 2.58
N TYR A 46 -4.85 -4.80 3.46
CA TYR A 46 -4.83 -3.39 3.10
C TYR A 46 -3.74 -3.08 2.07
N LEU A 47 -2.48 -3.37 2.40
CA LEU A 47 -1.34 -3.08 1.53
C LEU A 47 -1.44 -3.80 0.18
N ARG A 48 -1.93 -5.05 0.18
CA ARG A 48 -2.22 -5.80 -1.05
C ARG A 48 -3.30 -5.12 -1.89
N SER A 49 -4.37 -4.62 -1.27
CA SER A 49 -5.48 -3.96 -1.98
C SER A 49 -5.08 -2.67 -2.70
N ILE A 50 -4.04 -1.98 -2.23
CA ILE A 50 -3.52 -0.74 -2.85
C ILE A 50 -2.24 -0.95 -3.67
N GLY A 51 -1.78 -2.20 -3.79
CA GLY A 51 -0.56 -2.56 -4.52
C GLY A 51 0.74 -2.14 -3.84
N LEU A 52 0.77 -2.01 -2.52
CA LEU A 52 1.95 -1.65 -1.71
C LEU A 52 2.42 -2.81 -0.81
N ASN A 53 2.32 -4.05 -1.29
CA ASN A 53 2.64 -5.27 -0.52
C ASN A 53 4.06 -5.27 0.06
N SER A 54 5.04 -4.68 -0.66
CA SER A 54 6.44 -4.59 -0.22
C SER A 54 6.62 -3.83 1.10
N LEU A 55 5.67 -2.97 1.47
CA LEU A 55 5.72 -2.23 2.73
C LEU A 55 5.28 -3.08 3.94
N SER A 56 4.75 -4.29 3.73
CA SER A 56 4.25 -5.13 4.83
C SER A 56 5.30 -5.36 5.92
N ASN A 57 6.57 -5.54 5.54
CA ASN A 57 7.65 -5.78 6.51
C ASN A 57 7.98 -4.51 7.30
N LEU A 58 7.92 -3.34 6.65
CA LEU A 58 8.17 -2.05 7.30
C LEU A 58 7.12 -1.76 8.36
N PHE A 59 5.84 -1.87 8.00
CA PHE A 59 4.73 -1.63 8.93
C PHE A 59 4.69 -2.66 10.07
N ALA A 60 5.08 -3.92 9.82
CA ALA A 60 5.21 -4.92 10.88
C ALA A 60 6.36 -4.61 11.85
N LYS A 61 7.51 -4.14 11.33
CA LYS A 61 8.67 -3.74 12.14
C LYS A 61 8.33 -2.55 13.03
N GLU A 62 7.69 -1.53 12.46
CA GLU A 62 7.27 -0.31 13.18
C GLU A 62 5.99 -0.52 14.02
N ARG A 63 5.44 -1.74 14.06
CA ARG A 63 4.23 -2.11 14.81
C ARG A 63 3.00 -1.25 14.51
N ILE A 64 2.91 -0.74 13.29
CA ILE A 64 1.81 0.13 12.86
C ILE A 64 0.57 -0.72 12.51
N THR A 65 -0.55 -0.41 13.17
CA THR A 65 -1.87 -0.99 12.90
C THR A 65 -2.65 -0.08 11.95
N LEU A 66 -3.79 -0.58 11.43
CA LEU A 66 -4.67 0.21 10.57
C LEU A 66 -5.23 1.45 11.26
N ASP A 67 -5.55 1.33 12.56
CA ASP A 67 -6.07 2.43 13.36
C ASP A 67 -5.03 3.55 13.51
N PHE A 68 -3.77 3.17 13.77
CA PHE A 68 -2.68 4.14 13.81
C PHE A 68 -2.45 4.75 12.43
N LEU A 69 -2.45 3.95 11.35
CA LEU A 69 -2.31 4.46 9.99
C LEU A 69 -3.38 5.50 9.62
N ALA A 70 -4.61 5.37 10.16
CA ALA A 70 -5.70 6.29 9.89
C ALA A 70 -5.48 7.70 10.44
N ILE A 71 -4.66 7.83 11.49
CA ILE A 71 -4.31 9.12 12.11
C ILE A 71 -2.94 9.66 11.69
N MET A 72 -2.17 8.92 10.89
CA MET A 72 -0.83 9.33 10.47
C MET A 72 -0.87 10.46 9.43
N THR A 73 0.18 11.29 9.46
CA THR A 73 0.44 12.34 8.48
C THR A 73 1.50 11.91 7.46
N HIS A 74 1.73 12.75 6.44
CA HIS A 74 2.81 12.54 5.50
C HIS A 74 4.20 12.55 6.18
N ASP A 75 4.36 13.35 7.24
CA ASP A 75 5.62 13.44 7.96
C ASP A 75 5.88 12.21 8.83
N ASP A 76 4.84 11.64 9.45
CA ASP A 76 4.96 10.39 10.21
C ASP A 76 5.36 9.22 9.30
N LEU A 77 4.70 9.11 8.13
CA LEU A 77 5.06 8.12 7.12
C LEU A 77 6.48 8.34 6.58
N LYS A 78 6.93 9.59 6.49
CA LYS A 78 8.30 9.90 6.10
C LYS A 78 9.29 9.45 7.18
N ALA A 79 9.01 9.71 8.45
CA ALA A 79 9.84 9.29 9.58
C ALA A 79 9.99 7.77 9.68
N MET A 80 8.95 7.02 9.28
CA MET A 80 9.01 5.56 9.16
C MET A 80 9.86 5.04 7.99
N GLY A 81 10.29 5.89 7.05
CA GLY A 81 11.06 5.51 5.87
C GLY A 81 10.26 5.39 4.57
N THR A 82 9.02 5.89 4.52
CA THR A 82 8.29 6.06 3.25
C THR A 82 8.50 7.46 2.68
N ASP A 83 9.64 7.68 2.02
CA ASP A 83 10.04 9.00 1.49
C ASP A 83 9.31 9.43 0.20
N ALA A 84 8.83 8.47 -0.58
CA ALA A 84 8.14 8.74 -1.83
C ALA A 84 6.74 9.34 -1.59
N PHE A 85 6.50 10.55 -2.10
CA PHE A 85 5.21 11.23 -1.96
C PHE A 85 4.03 10.39 -2.49
N GLY A 86 4.19 9.78 -3.68
CA GLY A 86 3.14 8.95 -4.27
C GLY A 86 2.75 7.75 -3.41
N THR A 87 3.72 7.16 -2.69
CA THR A 87 3.48 6.07 -1.74
C THR A 87 2.69 6.56 -0.53
N ARG A 88 3.14 7.65 0.10
CA ARG A 88 2.44 8.26 1.25
C ARG A 88 1.02 8.68 0.90
N PHE A 89 0.84 9.37 -0.22
CA PHE A 89 -0.47 9.79 -0.72
C PHE A 89 -1.40 8.59 -0.96
N ARG A 90 -0.88 7.51 -1.55
CA ARG A 90 -1.68 6.30 -1.81
C ARG A 90 -2.13 5.64 -0.51
N LEU A 91 -1.29 5.60 0.52
CA LEU A 91 -1.66 5.10 1.85
C LEU A 91 -2.80 5.93 2.45
N LEU A 92 -2.55 7.23 2.68
CA LEU A 92 -3.51 8.11 3.34
C LEU A 92 -4.84 8.25 2.57
N LYS A 93 -4.81 8.24 1.24
CA LYS A 93 -6.03 8.32 0.41
C LYS A 93 -6.92 7.06 0.52
N ASN A 94 -6.33 5.89 0.72
CA ASN A 94 -7.07 4.63 0.68
C ASN A 94 -7.42 4.08 2.07
N ILE A 95 -6.74 4.49 3.14
CA ILE A 95 -7.04 4.00 4.50
C ILE A 95 -8.48 4.33 4.92
N GLY A 96 -8.97 5.53 4.62
CA GLY A 96 -10.36 5.90 4.91
C GLY A 96 -11.41 5.07 4.15
N LYS A 97 -11.07 4.52 2.98
CA LYS A 97 -11.97 3.60 2.25
C LYS A 97 -11.93 2.18 2.81
N CYS A 98 -10.80 1.78 3.36
CA CYS A 98 -10.62 0.47 3.97
C CYS A 98 -11.45 0.35 5.26
N ILE A 99 -11.49 1.40 6.08
CA ILE A 99 -12.27 1.43 7.32
C ILE A 99 -13.77 1.42 7.00
N ARG A 100 -14.23 2.26 6.05
CA ARG A 100 -15.65 2.31 5.64
C ARG A 100 -16.17 1.02 5.00
N LYS A 101 -15.32 0.28 4.28
CA LYS A 101 -15.70 -1.04 3.73
C LYS A 101 -16.15 -2.05 4.79
N SER A 102 -15.80 -1.85 6.06
CA SER A 102 -16.32 -2.68 7.17
C SER A 102 -17.71 -2.24 7.66
N GLU A 103 -18.12 -1.00 7.37
CA GLU A 103 -19.37 -0.39 7.85
C GLU A 103 -20.48 -0.38 6.77
N ASP A 104 -20.12 -0.44 5.49
CA ASP A 104 -21.07 -0.42 4.35
C ASP A 104 -21.88 -1.73 4.18
N ASN A 105 -21.66 -2.74 5.02
CA ASN A 105 -22.48 -3.97 5.03
C ASN A 105 -23.72 -3.87 5.93
N ALA A 106 -24.02 -2.68 6.47
CA ALA A 106 -25.10 -2.46 7.44
C ALA A 106 -26.15 -1.39 7.04
N PHE A 107 -26.06 -0.77 5.86
CA PHE A 107 -27.06 0.24 5.47
C PHE A 107 -27.40 0.18 3.97
N GLY A 108 -28.53 -0.44 3.64
CA GLY A 108 -29.03 -0.47 2.25
C GLY A 108 -30.15 -1.45 1.91
N LEU A 109 -30.88 -2.03 2.87
CA LEU A 109 -32.22 -2.58 2.64
C LEU A 109 -33.20 -1.73 3.43
N GLU A 110 -33.73 -0.68 2.79
CA GLU A 110 -35.06 -0.13 3.08
C GLU A 110 -35.74 0.21 1.76
#